data_AF-A0A327YW84-F1
#
_entry.id   AF-A0A327YW84-F1
#
_cell.length_a   1.000
_cell.length_b   1.000
_cell.length_c   1.000
_cell.angle_alpha   90.00
_cell.angle_beta   90.00
_cell.angle_gamma   90.00
#
_symmetry.space_group_name_H-M   'P 1'
#
loop_
_entity.id
_entity.type
_entity.pdbx_description
1 polymer ?
#
loop_
_entity_poly.entity_id
_entity_poly.type
_entity_poly.pdbx_seq_one_letter_code
_entity_poly.pdbx_strand_id
1 'polypeptide(L)'
;MCANTSIGQLLKIPNLIEHYIEHKNELTTASISFIDFLESHYSKNAENNPEEHQDLPFKTFEITSTVFVLVNHTNFQIQPVKAVIPSKQKFFYHQSFKSHLITTIWLPPKIA
;
A
#
# COMPACT_ATOMS: atom_id res chain seq x y z
N MET A 1 8.68 -7.24 6.34
CA MET A 1 9.56 -8.35 5.95
C MET A 1 10.40 -8.93 7.10
N CYS A 2 10.65 -8.20 8.19
CA CYS A 2 11.54 -8.69 9.26
C CYS A 2 10.83 -9.40 10.44
N ALA A 3 9.50 -9.37 10.53
CA ALA A 3 8.74 -9.87 11.68
C ALA A 3 9.04 -11.34 12.04
N ASN A 4 9.31 -12.19 11.04
CA ASN A 4 9.58 -13.61 11.22
C ASN A 4 11.08 -13.95 11.17
N THR A 5 11.96 -12.98 11.41
CA THR A 5 13.41 -13.20 11.43
C THR A 5 13.94 -13.01 12.84
N SER A 6 15.16 -13.48 13.12
CA SER A 6 15.83 -13.23 14.40
C SER A 6 15.95 -11.73 14.72
N ILE A 7 16.08 -10.86 13.71
CA ILE A 7 16.07 -9.41 13.92
C ILE A 7 14.68 -8.89 14.30
N GLY A 8 13.60 -9.53 13.83
CA GLY A 8 12.22 -9.23 14.22
C GLY A 8 11.95 -9.47 15.70
N GLN A 9 12.65 -10.43 16.32
CA GLN A 9 12.54 -10.68 17.76
C GLN A 9 13.00 -9.49 18.60
N LEU A 10 13.91 -8.64 18.09
CA LEU A 10 14.30 -7.40 18.79
C LEU A 10 13.13 -6.43 18.96
N LEU A 11 12.11 -6.50 18.08
CA LEU A 11 10.91 -5.67 18.19
C LEU A 11 10.03 -6.07 19.39
N LYS A 12 10.24 -7.26 19.97
CA LYS A 12 9.55 -7.74 21.17
C LYS A 12 10.28 -7.38 22.48
N ILE A 13 11.43 -6.69 22.42
CA ILE A 13 12.13 -6.21 23.63
C ILE A 13 11.25 -5.34 24.54
N PRO A 14 10.36 -4.47 24.03
CA PRO A 14 9.42 -3.74 24.90
C PRO A 14 8.55 -4.67 25.77
N ASN A 15 8.04 -5.77 25.21
CA ASN A 15 7.22 -6.75 25.94
C ASN A 15 8.02 -7.42 27.07
N LEU A 16 9.31 -7.71 26.85
CA LEU A 16 10.20 -8.25 27.89
C LEU A 16 10.34 -7.29 29.07
N ILE A 17 10.45 -5.98 28.79
CA ILE A 17 10.57 -4.95 29.83
C ILE A 17 9.26 -4.81 30.59
N GLU A 18 8.13 -4.79 29.89
CA GLU A 18 6.79 -4.72 30.49
C GLU A 18 6.55 -5.91 31.44
N HIS A 19 6.83 -7.13 30.97
CA HIS A 19 6.67 -8.33 31.79
C HIS A 19 7.59 -8.37 33.02
N TYR A 20 8.82 -7.85 32.91
CA TYR A 20 9.69 -7.67 34.08
C TYR A 20 9.10 -6.70 35.11
N ILE A 21 8.50 -5.59 34.65
CA ILE A 21 7.87 -4.59 35.52
C ILE A 21 6.66 -5.22 36.23
N GLU A 22 5.83 -5.98 35.52
CA GLU A 22 4.69 -6.72 36.09
C GLU A 22 5.15 -7.66 37.21
N HIS A 23 6.11 -8.54 36.92
CA HIS A 23 6.69 -9.46 37.92
C HIS A 23 7.23 -8.74 39.15
N LYS A 24 7.90 -7.61 38.93
CA LYS A 24 8.44 -6.79 40.03
C LYS A 24 7.32 -6.19 40.90
N ASN A 25 6.17 -5.87 40.32
CA ASN A 25 5.03 -5.31 41.03
C ASN A 25 4.24 -6.39 41.79
N GLU A 26 4.17 -7.61 41.26
CA GLU A 26 3.49 -8.75 41.91
C GLU A 26 4.23 -9.25 43.15
N LEU A 27 5.56 -9.19 43.14
CA LEU A 27 6.42 -9.56 44.27
C LEU A 27 6.43 -8.44 45.33
N THR A 28 5.31 -8.29 46.02
CA THR A 28 5.07 -7.27 47.06
C THR A 28 6.03 -7.34 48.27
N THR A 29 6.76 -8.44 48.45
CA THR A 29 7.64 -8.69 49.60
C THR A 29 9.12 -8.82 49.25
N ALA A 30 9.48 -9.01 47.98
CA ALA A 30 10.85 -9.24 47.53
C ALA A 30 11.13 -8.57 46.19
N SER A 31 12.23 -7.83 46.07
CA SER A 31 12.65 -7.27 44.78
C SER A 31 13.39 -8.33 43.97
N ILE A 32 12.90 -8.64 42.77
CA ILE A 32 13.61 -9.47 41.80
C ILE A 32 14.50 -8.61 40.91
N SER A 33 15.75 -9.03 40.68
CA SER A 33 16.62 -8.36 39.71
C SER A 33 16.22 -8.75 38.29
N PHE A 34 16.61 -7.94 37.31
CA PHE A 34 16.37 -8.28 35.91
C PHE A 34 17.08 -9.59 35.50
N ILE A 35 18.24 -9.89 36.09
CA ILE A 35 18.98 -11.14 35.82
C ILE A 35 18.22 -12.34 36.37
N ASP A 36 17.69 -12.25 37.59
CA ASP A 36 16.90 -13.34 38.19
C ASP A 36 15.64 -13.63 37.36
N PHE A 37 14.98 -12.57 36.87
CA PHE A 37 13.85 -12.70 35.94
C PHE A 37 14.24 -13.38 34.63
N LEU A 38 15.38 -13.01 34.04
CA LEU A 38 15.89 -13.68 32.84
C LEU A 38 16.22 -15.14 33.13
N GLU A 39 16.80 -15.46 34.28
CA GLU A 39 17.12 -16.83 34.65
C GLU A 39 15.84 -17.67 34.81
N SER A 40 14.80 -17.14 35.46
CA SER A 40 13.55 -17.90 35.63
C SER A 40 12.82 -18.16 34.31
N HIS A 41 12.96 -17.27 33.32
CA HIS A 41 12.28 -17.37 32.03
C HIS A 41 13.12 -17.99 30.91
N TYR A 42 14.44 -17.88 30.91
CA TYR A 42 15.30 -18.35 29.82
C TYR A 42 16.22 -19.51 30.19
N SER A 43 16.17 -19.99 31.44
CA SER A 43 16.85 -21.22 31.82
C SER A 43 16.30 -22.44 31.10
N LYS A 44 17.15 -23.47 30.94
CA LYS A 44 16.77 -24.76 30.35
C LYS A 44 15.57 -25.42 31.04
N ASN A 45 15.39 -25.16 32.34
CA ASN A 45 14.33 -25.70 33.17
C ASN A 45 13.19 -24.69 33.43
N ALA A 46 13.18 -23.55 32.73
CA ALA A 46 12.12 -22.57 32.87
C ALA A 46 10.76 -23.20 32.51
N GLU A 47 9.73 -22.90 33.28
CA GLU A 47 8.37 -23.33 32.97
C GLU A 47 7.94 -22.69 31.65
N ASN A 48 7.73 -23.52 30.64
CA ASN A 48 7.14 -23.09 29.38
C ASN A 48 5.63 -23.09 29.54
N ASN A 49 5.08 -22.14 30.30
CA ASN A 49 3.66 -21.85 30.25
C ASN A 49 3.36 -21.19 28.88
N PRO A 50 2.71 -21.89 27.94
CA PRO A 50 2.58 -21.39 26.59
C PRO A 50 1.68 -20.15 26.53
N GLU A 51 0.68 -19.99 27.39
CA GLU A 51 -0.27 -18.87 27.27
C GLU A 51 0.29 -17.54 27.77
N GLU A 52 1.24 -17.55 28.69
CA GLU A 52 1.74 -16.35 29.38
C GLU A 52 3.07 -15.85 28.80
N HIS A 53 3.90 -16.75 28.26
CA HIS A 53 5.27 -16.44 27.84
C HIS A 53 5.47 -16.39 26.31
N GLN A 54 4.38 -16.49 25.53
CA GLN A 54 4.44 -16.57 24.05
C GLN A 54 5.01 -15.30 23.38
N ASP A 55 4.91 -14.15 24.04
CA ASP A 55 5.31 -12.87 23.49
C ASP A 55 6.72 -12.41 23.90
N LEU A 56 7.44 -13.21 24.66
CA LEU A 56 8.83 -12.92 25.00
C LEU A 56 9.78 -13.18 23.82
N PRO A 57 10.76 -12.30 23.58
CA PRO A 57 11.71 -12.45 22.48
C PRO A 57 12.57 -13.71 22.66
N PHE A 58 12.89 -14.40 21.56
CA PHE A 58 13.85 -15.52 21.52
C PHE A 58 13.50 -16.77 22.35
N LYS A 59 12.26 -16.89 22.85
CA LYS A 59 11.80 -18.10 23.56
C LYS A 59 11.76 -19.35 22.68
N THR A 60 11.56 -19.17 21.38
CA THR A 60 11.59 -20.24 20.39
C THR A 60 12.54 -19.85 19.27
N PHE A 61 13.42 -20.78 18.89
CA PHE A 61 14.29 -20.60 17.74
C PHE A 61 13.55 -21.05 16.49
N GLU A 62 12.86 -20.14 15.82
CA GLU A 62 12.29 -20.42 14.51
C GLU A 62 13.40 -20.35 13.45
N ILE A 63 13.78 -21.51 12.91
CA ILE A 63 14.63 -21.57 11.72
C ILE A 63 13.74 -21.23 10.52
N THR A 64 13.47 -19.95 10.31
CA THR A 64 12.75 -19.50 9.12
C THR A 64 13.72 -19.39 7.96
N SER A 65 13.56 -20.21 6.94
CA SER A 65 14.30 -20.04 5.68
C SER A 65 13.79 -18.80 4.97
N THR A 66 14.63 -17.76 4.89
CA THR A 66 14.28 -16.54 4.14
C THR A 66 14.58 -16.77 2.67
N VAL A 67 13.53 -16.90 1.85
CA VAL A 67 13.66 -17.02 0.39
C VAL A 67 13.55 -15.62 -0.22
N PHE A 68 14.66 -15.15 -0.81
CA PHE A 68 14.64 -13.92 -1.60
C PHE A 68 14.15 -14.25 -3.01
N VAL A 69 12.97 -13.74 -3.38
CA VAL A 69 12.46 -13.83 -4.74
C VAL A 69 12.83 -12.54 -5.47
N LEU A 70 13.79 -12.63 -6.39
CA LEU A 70 14.10 -11.54 -7.29
C LEU A 70 13.07 -11.52 -8.42
N VAL A 71 12.10 -10.61 -8.34
CA VAL A 71 11.15 -10.37 -9.43
C VAL A 71 11.78 -9.38 -10.39
N ASN A 72 12.02 -9.79 -11.63
CA ASN A 72 12.44 -8.88 -12.68
C ASN A 72 11.32 -7.87 -12.94
N HIS A 73 11.57 -6.60 -12.63
CA HIS A 73 10.66 -5.52 -12.96
C HIS A 73 10.73 -5.28 -14.47
N THR A 74 9.72 -5.72 -15.21
CA THR A 74 9.60 -5.39 -16.63
C THR A 74 9.03 -3.98 -16.75
N ASN A 75 9.86 -3.05 -17.23
CA ASN A 75 9.38 -1.73 -17.59
C ASN A 75 8.62 -1.83 -18.92
N PHE A 76 7.29 -1.90 -18.87
CA PHE A 76 6.47 -1.79 -20.06
C PHE A 76 6.16 -0.31 -20.32
N GLN A 77 6.39 0.14 -21.55
CA GLN A 77 6.02 1.47 -21.99
C GLN A 77 4.87 1.35 -22.98
N ILE A 78 3.71 1.91 -22.62
CA ILE A 78 2.58 2.03 -23.54
C ILE A 78 2.90 3.18 -24.49
N GLN A 79 3.14 2.86 -25.76
CA GLN A 79 3.32 3.86 -26.80
C GLN A 79 1.94 4.40 -27.23
N PRO A 80 1.75 5.73 -27.31
CA PRO A 80 0.51 6.28 -27.81
C PRO A 80 0.37 5.93 -29.30
N VAL A 81 -0.73 5.27 -29.66
CA VAL A 81 -1.10 5.08 -31.07
C VAL A 81 -1.38 6.45 -31.66
N LYS A 82 -0.63 6.85 -32.70
CA LYS A 82 -0.96 8.05 -33.47
C LYS A 82 -2.33 7.83 -34.13
N ALA A 83 -3.35 8.52 -33.63
CA ALA A 83 -4.65 8.54 -34.25
C ALA A 83 -4.49 9.11 -35.67
N VAL A 84 -4.71 8.29 -36.69
CA VAL A 84 -4.86 8.76 -38.06
C VAL A 84 -6.22 9.43 -38.12
N ILE A 85 -6.25 10.75 -37.98
CA ILE A 85 -7.49 11.52 -38.15
C ILE A 85 -7.74 11.61 -39.66
N PRO A 86 -8.77 10.97 -40.21
CA PRO A 86 -9.09 11.14 -41.62
C PRO A 86 -9.48 12.59 -41.84
N SER A 87 -8.69 13.30 -42.67
CA SER A 87 -9.06 14.62 -43.15
C SER A 87 -10.30 14.50 -44.01
N LYS A 88 -11.48 14.75 -43.43
CA LYS A 88 -12.69 14.96 -44.22
C LYS A 88 -12.49 16.25 -44.99
N GLN A 89 -12.48 16.18 -46.32
CA GLN A 89 -12.55 17.38 -47.17
C GLN A 89 -13.77 18.20 -46.72
N LYS A 90 -13.51 19.40 -46.23
CA LYS A 90 -14.57 20.37 -45.95
C LYS A 90 -14.90 21.05 -47.26
N PHE A 91 -16.09 20.77 -47.79
CA PHE A 91 -16.65 21.54 -48.90
C PHE A 91 -17.10 22.89 -48.33
N PHE A 92 -16.37 23.94 -48.67
CA PHE A 92 -16.81 25.31 -48.45
C PHE A 92 -17.49 25.79 -49.72
N TYR A 93 -18.75 26.25 -49.61
CA TYR A 93 -19.39 26.94 -50.72
C TYR A 93 -18.68 28.28 -50.93
N HIS A 94 -18.02 28.43 -52.09
CA HIS A 94 -17.51 29.72 -52.52
C HIS A 94 -18.69 30.59 -52.98
N GLN A 95 -18.78 31.79 -52.39
CA GLN A 95 -19.80 32.83 -52.62
C GLN A 95 -21.20 32.56 -52.04
N SER A 96 -21.63 33.46 -51.15
CA SER A 96 -23.04 33.69 -50.86
C SER A 96 -23.73 34.19 -52.12
N PHE A 97 -24.62 33.37 -52.69
CA PHE A 97 -25.46 33.76 -53.82
C PHE A 97 -26.30 34.99 -53.43
N LYS A 98 -26.04 36.13 -54.08
CA LYS A 98 -26.85 37.34 -53.94
C LYS A 98 -27.83 37.43 -55.11
N SER A 99 -29.07 37.02 -54.88
CA SER A 99 -30.14 37.21 -55.86
C SER A 99 -30.51 38.68 -55.99
N HIS A 100 -30.50 39.21 -57.22
CA HIS A 100 -31.04 40.54 -57.53
C HIS A 100 -32.59 40.59 -57.50
N LEU A 101 -33.24 39.44 -57.35
CA LEU A 101 -34.71 39.32 -57.34
C LEU A 101 -35.33 39.49 -55.95
N ILE A 102 -34.52 39.65 -54.90
CA ILE A 102 -34.99 39.79 -53.51
C ILE A 102 -36.03 40.90 -53.36
N THR A 103 -35.90 42.01 -54.10
CA THR A 103 -36.82 43.15 -53.98
C THR A 103 -38.10 42.97 -54.81
N THR A 104 -38.12 42.04 -55.76
CA THR A 104 -39.23 41.85 -56.72
C THR A 104 -40.15 40.71 -56.33
N ILE A 105 -39.66 39.69 -55.63
CA ILE A 105 -40.47 38.51 -55.23
C ILE A 105 -41.51 38.82 -54.14
N TRP A 106 -41.38 39.95 -53.44
CA TRP A 106 -42.31 40.37 -52.39
C TRP A 106 -43.30 41.45 -52.84
N LEU A 107 -43.33 41.79 -54.12
CA LEU A 107 -44.32 42.71 -54.64
C LEU A 107 -45.66 42.00 -54.84
N PRO A 108 -46.79 42.64 -54.50
CA PRO A 108 -48.10 42.06 -54.76
C PRO A 108 -48.33 41.87 -56.27
N PRO A 109 -49.18 40.90 -56.68
CA PRO A 109 -49.49 40.67 -58.09
C PRO A 109 -50.05 41.93 -58.74
N LYS A 110 -49.50 42.31 -59.90
CA LYS A 110 -50.07 43.40 -60.69
C LYS A 110 -51.32 42.87 -61.39
N ILE A 111 -52.46 43.50 -61.15
CA ILE A 111 -53.70 43.20 -61.86
C ILE A 111 -53.64 43.91 -63.21
N ALA A 112 -53.87 43.16 -64.29
CA ALA A 112 -53.96 43.67 -65.67
C ALA A 112 -55.36 44.23 -65.96
#